data_AF-A0A847NNB8-F1
#
_entry.id   AF-A0A847NNB8-F1
#
_cell.length_a   1.000
_cell.length_b   1.000
_cell.length_c   1.000
_cell.angle_alpha   90.00
_cell.angle_beta   90.00
_cell.angle_gamma   90.00
#
_symmetry.space_group_name_H-M   'P 1'
#
loop_
_entity.id
_entity.type
_entity.pdbx_description
1 polymer ?
#
loop_
_entity_poly.entity_id
_entity_poly.type
_entity_poly.pdbx_seq_one_letter_code
_entity_poly.pdbx_strand_id
1 'polypeptide(L)'
;MLFITGDTHGGYHHDVKKLMSFKAKSGNLTKDDYLIIAGDFGFIWYKGENQHELKWMRFFNNLKCTTLFVDGNHENFDRLNKFEVSKFKGGKVHQISDSVYHLMRGEVFELDGRKVFTMGGALSIDKDSRVPGKSWWEDEAIKTSDMQNAWQNLAKHDNKVDIIVTHTCPNSIMSSVELFGSKKFNDISSFYLDEIYKKVEFKKWYFGHFHQDIIISDKFRAVYNDIVQI
;
A
#
# COMPACT_ATOMS: atom_id res chain seq x y z
N MET A 1 -6.26 -10.39 13.49
CA MET A 1 -7.12 -9.27 13.00
C MET A 1 -6.37 -8.52 11.90
N LEU A 2 -7.09 -8.03 10.89
CA LEU A 2 -6.53 -7.25 9.79
C LEU A 2 -7.16 -5.85 9.75
N PHE A 3 -6.33 -4.83 9.62
CA PHE A 3 -6.71 -3.43 9.52
C PHE A 3 -6.11 -2.81 8.26
N ILE A 4 -6.83 -1.90 7.60
CA ILE A 4 -6.36 -1.22 6.39
C ILE A 4 -6.61 0.28 6.49
N THR A 5 -5.62 1.07 6.10
CA THR A 5 -5.67 2.54 5.96
C THR A 5 -4.82 2.98 4.77
N GLY A 6 -4.79 4.27 4.43
CA GLY A 6 -4.00 4.80 3.31
C GLY A 6 -3.03 5.89 3.73
N ASP A 7 -2.19 6.32 2.79
CA ASP A 7 -1.50 7.61 2.70
C ASP A 7 -1.10 8.24 4.04
N THR A 8 0.14 8.01 4.44
CA THR A 8 0.70 8.56 5.69
C THR A 8 1.76 9.64 5.45
N HIS A 9 2.28 9.72 4.22
CA HIS A 9 3.23 10.71 3.73
C HIS A 9 4.40 10.98 4.70
N GLY A 10 4.92 9.92 5.30
CA GLY A 10 6.02 10.05 6.25
C GLY A 10 5.69 10.90 7.48
N GLY A 11 4.44 10.98 7.92
CA GLY A 11 4.10 11.75 9.11
C GLY A 11 3.78 13.22 8.87
N TYR A 12 3.41 13.57 7.64
CA TYR A 12 2.97 14.92 7.33
C TYR A 12 1.64 15.24 8.03
N HIS A 13 1.65 16.29 8.86
CA HIS A 13 0.51 16.85 9.61
C HIS A 13 -0.61 15.86 10.02
N HIS A 14 -1.76 15.93 9.34
CA HIS A 14 -3.02 15.33 9.76
C HIS A 14 -3.09 13.82 9.52
N ASP A 15 -2.28 13.31 8.59
CA ASP A 15 -2.37 11.93 8.09
C ASP A 15 -2.10 10.89 9.16
N VAL A 16 -1.27 11.23 10.14
CA VAL A 16 -0.87 10.30 11.20
C VAL A 16 -1.70 10.39 12.47
N LYS A 17 -2.69 11.30 12.54
CA LYS A 17 -3.64 11.34 13.65
C LYS A 17 -4.38 10.01 13.78
N LYS A 18 -4.74 9.39 12.65
CA LYS A 18 -5.36 8.05 12.61
C LYS A 18 -4.51 6.98 13.29
N LEU A 19 -3.18 7.00 13.08
CA LEU A 19 -2.25 6.06 13.69
C LEU A 19 -2.15 6.25 15.21
N MET A 20 -2.18 7.50 15.69
CA MET A 20 -2.19 7.79 17.12
C MET A 20 -3.48 7.30 17.78
N SER A 21 -4.62 7.57 17.15
CA SER A 21 -5.92 7.08 17.61
C SER A 21 -6.02 5.56 17.59
N PHE A 22 -5.44 4.92 16.59
CA PHE A 22 -5.35 3.46 16.51
C PHE A 22 -4.53 2.90 17.67
N LYS A 23 -3.30 3.37 17.86
CA LYS A 23 -2.43 2.93 18.96
C LYS A 23 -3.11 2.99 20.32
N ALA A 24 -3.88 4.05 20.59
CA ALA A 24 -4.62 4.22 21.84
C ALA A 24 -5.71 3.16 22.05
N LYS A 25 -6.26 2.57 20.97
CA LYS A 25 -7.33 1.57 20.98
C LYS A 25 -6.83 0.13 20.76
N SER A 26 -5.57 -0.05 20.37
CA SER A 26 -4.95 -1.34 20.01
C SER A 26 -4.46 -2.19 21.20
N GLY A 27 -4.99 -1.99 22.41
CA GLY A 27 -4.45 -2.60 23.64
C GLY A 27 -4.43 -4.15 23.65
N ASN A 28 -5.37 -4.77 22.94
CA ASN A 28 -5.54 -6.23 22.88
C ASN A 28 -4.91 -6.89 21.65
N LEU A 29 -4.24 -6.12 20.79
CA LEU A 29 -3.59 -6.66 19.59
C LEU A 29 -2.27 -7.35 19.95
N THR A 30 -1.75 -8.12 19.00
CA THR A 30 -0.50 -8.87 19.02
C THR A 30 0.20 -8.75 17.68
N LYS A 31 1.46 -9.23 17.57
CA LYS A 31 2.21 -9.14 16.30
C LYS A 31 1.67 -10.08 15.20
N ASP A 32 0.70 -10.92 15.52
CA ASP A 32 -0.10 -11.69 14.56
C ASP A 32 -1.39 -10.97 14.11
N ASP A 33 -1.59 -9.73 14.54
CA ASP A 33 -2.53 -8.76 13.95
C ASP A 33 -1.78 -7.80 13.02
N TYR A 34 -2.45 -7.30 11.98
CA TYR A 34 -1.79 -6.55 10.90
C TYR A 34 -2.49 -5.24 10.61
N LEU A 35 -1.71 -4.18 10.44
CA LEU A 35 -2.15 -2.90 9.86
C LEU A 35 -1.48 -2.73 8.49
N ILE A 36 -2.26 -2.71 7.41
CA ILE A 36 -1.78 -2.42 6.06
C ILE A 36 -2.01 -0.93 5.74
N ILE A 37 -0.97 -0.26 5.25
CA ILE A 37 -1.02 1.10 4.70
C ILE A 37 -0.99 0.99 3.16
N ALA A 38 -2.05 1.47 2.50
CA ALA A 38 -2.33 1.35 1.07
C ALA A 38 -1.54 2.38 0.22
N GLY A 39 -0.22 2.41 0.39
CA GLY A 39 0.68 3.32 -0.33
C GLY A 39 1.00 4.60 0.43
N ASP A 40 1.94 5.34 -0.11
CA ASP A 40 2.49 6.58 0.43
C ASP A 40 2.81 6.46 1.93
N PHE A 41 3.59 5.42 2.25
CA PHE A 41 4.13 5.22 3.59
C PHE A 41 5.09 6.35 3.95
N GLY A 42 5.99 6.71 3.02
CA GLY A 42 6.77 7.96 3.05
C GLY A 42 7.76 8.15 4.21
N PHE A 43 7.86 7.24 5.18
CA PHE A 43 8.80 7.39 6.32
C PHE A 43 10.25 7.11 5.94
N ILE A 44 10.49 6.38 4.85
CA ILE A 44 11.80 5.98 4.33
C ILE A 44 12.14 6.87 3.12
N TRP A 45 12.32 8.16 3.35
CA TRP A 45 12.42 9.14 2.26
C TRP A 45 13.85 9.61 1.96
N TYR A 46 14.69 9.73 2.99
CA TYR A 46 16.02 10.31 2.84
C TYR A 46 17.05 9.25 2.43
N LYS A 47 18.15 9.70 1.79
CA LYS A 47 19.23 8.83 1.28
C LYS A 47 19.82 7.88 2.34
N GLY A 48 19.70 8.22 3.60
CA GLY A 48 19.99 7.35 4.73
C GLY A 48 19.00 7.62 5.85
N GLU A 49 19.03 6.75 6.85
CA GLU A 49 18.20 6.88 8.03
C GLU A 49 18.47 8.20 8.75
N ASN A 50 17.40 8.86 9.23
CA ASN A 50 17.50 10.08 10.01
C ASN A 50 16.64 9.99 11.28
N GLN A 51 16.72 11.02 12.13
CA GLN A 51 15.99 11.04 13.41
C GLN A 51 14.46 10.91 13.25
N HIS A 52 13.91 11.40 12.15
CA HIS A 52 12.49 11.32 11.87
C HIS A 52 12.06 9.89 11.49
N GLU A 53 12.79 9.24 10.59
CA GLU A 53 12.64 7.82 10.24
C GLU A 53 12.75 6.96 11.50
N LEU A 54 13.81 7.13 12.29
CA LEU A 54 14.04 6.41 13.56
C LEU A 54 12.89 6.56 14.55
N LYS A 55 12.39 7.79 14.74
CA LYS A 55 11.28 8.08 15.65
C LYS A 55 10.02 7.31 15.23
N TRP A 56 9.72 7.28 13.93
CA TRP A 56 8.53 6.59 13.41
C TRP A 56 8.70 5.08 13.37
N MET A 57 9.88 4.56 13.03
CA MET A 57 10.17 3.13 13.14
C MET A 57 10.03 2.66 14.59
N ARG A 58 10.48 3.46 15.56
CA ARG A 58 10.21 3.19 16.99
C ARG A 58 8.71 3.23 17.31
N PHE A 59 7.94 4.15 16.73
CA PHE A 59 6.49 4.18 16.91
C PHE A 59 5.84 2.89 16.42
N PHE A 60 6.13 2.45 15.18
CA PHE A 60 5.57 1.24 14.58
C PHE A 60 6.02 -0.03 15.29
N ASN A 61 7.30 -0.13 15.68
CA ASN A 61 7.79 -1.27 16.45
C ASN A 61 7.08 -1.42 17.80
N ASN A 62 6.72 -0.30 18.42
CA ASN A 62 5.95 -0.28 19.67
C ASN A 62 4.43 -0.46 19.49
N LEU A 63 3.91 -0.49 18.26
CA LEU A 63 2.54 -0.94 18.06
C LEU A 63 2.45 -2.41 18.44
N LYS A 64 1.29 -2.82 18.96
CA LYS A 64 1.08 -4.22 19.32
C LYS A 64 0.93 -5.12 18.09
N CYS A 65 0.44 -4.57 16.97
CA CYS A 65 0.35 -5.23 15.68
C CYS A 65 1.63 -5.11 14.84
N THR A 66 1.71 -5.91 13.78
CA THR A 66 2.69 -5.77 12.70
C THR A 66 2.19 -4.73 11.70
N THR A 67 3.07 -3.82 11.27
CA THR A 67 2.75 -2.82 10.25
C THR A 67 3.25 -3.29 8.90
N LEU A 68 2.37 -3.23 7.92
CA LEU A 68 2.63 -3.60 6.54
C LEU A 68 2.30 -2.40 5.66
N PHE A 69 2.96 -2.26 4.53
CA PHE A 69 2.57 -1.26 3.53
C PHE A 69 2.82 -1.77 2.12
N VAL A 70 1.99 -1.33 1.19
CA VAL A 70 2.33 -1.36 -0.24
C VAL A 70 3.00 -0.03 -0.58
N ASP A 71 3.89 -0.01 -1.56
CA ASP A 71 4.43 1.26 -2.07
C ASP A 71 3.37 2.05 -2.86
N GLY A 72 3.49 3.37 -2.87
CA GLY A 72 2.74 4.30 -3.70
C GLY A 72 3.65 5.08 -4.65
N ASN A 73 3.33 6.35 -4.88
CA ASN A 73 4.15 7.25 -5.71
C ASN A 73 4.97 8.25 -4.87
N HIS A 74 4.93 8.14 -3.53
CA HIS A 74 5.74 8.92 -2.60
C HIS A 74 6.68 8.05 -1.75
N GLU A 75 7.41 7.17 -2.40
CA GLU A 75 8.47 6.36 -1.82
C GLU A 75 9.83 6.71 -2.42
N ASN A 76 10.89 6.56 -1.63
CA ASN A 76 12.24 6.59 -2.16
C ASN A 76 12.62 5.19 -2.65
N PHE A 77 12.47 4.94 -3.95
CA PHE A 77 12.73 3.63 -4.54
C PHE A 77 14.21 3.22 -4.49
N ASP A 78 15.16 4.19 -4.50
CA ASP A 78 16.58 3.90 -4.31
C ASP A 78 16.89 3.34 -2.91
N ARG A 79 16.14 3.76 -1.89
CA ARG A 79 16.23 3.22 -0.53
C ARG A 79 15.45 1.92 -0.42
N LEU A 80 14.19 1.93 -0.86
CA LEU A 80 13.26 0.82 -0.68
C LEU A 80 13.81 -0.47 -1.30
N ASN A 81 14.38 -0.40 -2.51
CA ASN A 81 14.92 -1.55 -3.23
C ASN A 81 16.28 -2.05 -2.70
N LYS A 82 16.88 -1.38 -1.70
CA LYS A 82 18.13 -1.83 -1.05
C LYS A 82 17.90 -2.63 0.23
N PHE A 83 16.67 -2.65 0.75
CA PHE A 83 16.34 -3.45 1.92
C PHE A 83 16.40 -4.94 1.59
N GLU A 84 16.68 -5.76 2.59
CA GLU A 84 16.72 -7.20 2.44
C GLU A 84 15.37 -7.74 1.99
N VAL A 85 15.40 -8.57 0.94
CA VAL A 85 14.24 -9.34 0.50
C VAL A 85 14.15 -10.62 1.33
N SER A 86 13.09 -10.76 2.10
CA SER A 86 12.80 -11.98 2.87
C SER A 86 11.40 -12.50 2.56
N LYS A 87 11.04 -13.67 3.11
CA LYS A 87 9.68 -14.22 3.00
C LYS A 87 8.89 -13.93 4.26
N PHE A 88 7.68 -13.43 4.10
CA PHE A 88 6.75 -13.18 5.19
C PHE A 88 5.35 -13.61 4.77
N LYS A 89 4.70 -14.46 5.57
CA LYS A 89 3.31 -14.90 5.39
C LYS A 89 2.96 -15.31 3.95
N GLY A 90 3.87 -16.03 3.28
CA GLY A 90 3.68 -16.59 1.93
C GLY A 90 4.27 -15.76 0.78
N GLY A 91 4.45 -14.44 0.96
CA GLY A 91 4.97 -13.55 -0.07
C GLY A 91 6.38 -13.00 0.23
N LYS A 92 6.98 -12.37 -0.77
CA LYS A 92 8.23 -11.61 -0.62
C LYS A 92 7.96 -10.22 -0.03
N VAL A 93 8.85 -9.79 0.86
CA VAL A 93 8.79 -8.47 1.49
C VAL A 93 10.17 -7.80 1.47
N HIS A 94 10.20 -6.47 1.49
CA HIS A 94 11.37 -5.79 2.04
C HIS A 94 11.19 -5.67 3.56
N GLN A 95 12.14 -6.21 4.32
CA GLN A 95 12.13 -6.10 5.78
C GLN A 95 12.72 -4.76 6.20
N ILE A 96 11.86 -3.86 6.69
CA ILE A 96 12.28 -2.51 7.11
C ILE A 96 12.75 -2.52 8.57
N SER A 97 12.04 -3.27 9.42
CA SER A 97 12.38 -3.52 10.82
C SER A 97 11.78 -4.85 11.28
N ASP A 98 11.91 -5.20 12.56
CA ASP A 98 11.34 -6.41 13.16
C ASP A 98 9.82 -6.57 12.96
N SER A 99 9.09 -5.46 12.81
CA SER A 99 7.63 -5.49 12.67
C SER A 99 7.07 -4.49 11.67
N VAL A 100 7.91 -4.03 10.74
CA VAL A 100 7.52 -3.18 9.61
C VAL A 100 8.01 -3.82 8.32
N TYR A 101 7.08 -4.12 7.42
CA TYR A 101 7.37 -4.79 6.16
C TYR A 101 6.74 -4.06 4.98
N HIS A 102 7.52 -3.90 3.92
CA HIS A 102 6.99 -3.54 2.61
C HIS A 102 6.50 -4.82 1.92
N LEU A 103 5.22 -4.88 1.59
CA LEU A 103 4.62 -5.96 0.82
C LEU A 103 4.96 -5.76 -0.66
N MET A 104 5.84 -6.59 -1.21
CA MET A 104 6.31 -6.41 -2.58
C MET A 104 5.19 -6.58 -3.60
N ARG A 105 5.30 -5.85 -4.70
CA ARG A 105 4.34 -5.84 -5.80
C ARG A 105 4.13 -7.24 -6.39
N GLY A 106 2.88 -7.62 -6.60
CA GLY A 106 2.49 -8.87 -7.25
C GLY A 106 2.56 -10.11 -6.35
N GLU A 107 2.73 -9.94 -5.04
CA GLU A 107 2.74 -11.04 -4.08
C GLU A 107 1.35 -11.30 -3.48
N VAL A 108 1.13 -12.53 -2.99
CA VAL A 108 -0.06 -12.93 -2.24
C VAL A 108 0.36 -13.37 -0.85
N PHE A 109 -0.30 -12.82 0.16
CA PHE A 109 -0.02 -13.05 1.57
C PHE A 109 -1.18 -13.76 2.27
N GLU A 110 -0.88 -14.56 3.28
CA GLU A 110 -1.86 -15.13 4.19
C GLU A 110 -1.88 -14.33 5.50
N LEU A 111 -2.84 -13.42 5.62
CA LEU A 111 -2.96 -12.49 6.75
C LEU A 111 -4.30 -12.70 7.43
N ASP A 112 -4.27 -13.06 8.72
CA ASP A 112 -5.47 -13.29 9.52
C ASP A 112 -6.45 -14.29 8.84
N GLY A 113 -5.90 -15.37 8.29
CA GLY A 113 -6.64 -16.43 7.58
C GLY A 113 -7.20 -16.03 6.21
N ARG A 114 -6.78 -14.88 5.64
CA ARG A 114 -7.26 -14.37 4.35
C ARG A 114 -6.12 -14.28 3.34
N LYS A 115 -6.41 -14.56 2.08
CA LYS A 115 -5.50 -14.33 0.94
C LYS A 115 -5.54 -12.85 0.55
N VAL A 116 -4.44 -12.13 0.74
CA VAL A 116 -4.29 -10.71 0.44
C VAL A 116 -3.29 -10.53 -0.69
N PHE A 117 -3.77 -10.13 -1.86
CA PHE A 117 -2.90 -9.74 -2.98
C PHE A 117 -2.53 -8.27 -2.87
N THR A 118 -1.27 -7.94 -3.16
CA THR A 118 -0.79 -6.56 -3.12
C THR A 118 -0.17 -6.11 -4.42
N MET A 119 -0.48 -4.88 -4.82
CA MET A 119 0.15 -4.23 -5.96
C MET A 119 0.26 -2.73 -5.68
N GLY A 120 1.45 -2.31 -5.26
CA GLY A 120 1.79 -0.90 -5.10
C GLY A 120 1.92 -0.16 -6.44
N GLY A 121 2.31 1.11 -6.35
CA GLY A 121 2.60 1.97 -7.49
C GLY A 121 1.43 2.82 -7.97
N ALA A 122 1.78 4.01 -8.45
CA ALA A 122 0.93 4.97 -9.13
C ALA A 122 1.81 5.99 -9.88
N LEU A 123 1.25 6.77 -10.79
CA LEU A 123 1.97 7.91 -11.36
C LEU A 123 1.86 9.16 -10.48
N SER A 124 3.00 9.81 -10.20
CA SER A 124 3.01 11.18 -9.67
C SER A 124 2.42 12.18 -10.67
N ILE A 125 1.27 12.75 -10.32
CA ILE A 125 0.57 13.78 -11.13
C ILE A 125 1.43 15.05 -11.27
N ASP A 126 2.26 15.34 -10.28
CA ASP A 126 3.11 16.52 -10.20
C ASP A 126 4.56 16.26 -10.65
N LYS A 127 4.83 15.13 -11.33
CA LYS A 127 6.18 14.72 -11.77
C LYS A 127 6.96 15.83 -12.49
N ASP A 128 6.28 16.67 -13.27
CA ASP A 128 6.91 17.73 -14.06
C ASP A 128 7.53 18.84 -13.17
N SER A 129 7.11 18.90 -11.90
CA SER A 129 7.65 19.81 -10.89
C SER A 129 8.68 19.16 -9.96
N ARG A 130 9.03 17.88 -10.18
CA ARG A 130 9.89 17.09 -9.31
C ARG A 130 11.27 16.85 -9.90
N VAL A 131 12.18 16.37 -9.05
CA VAL A 131 13.56 16.09 -9.41
C VAL A 131 13.78 14.56 -9.46
N PRO A 132 14.11 14.00 -10.63
CA PRO A 132 14.41 12.57 -10.77
C PRO A 132 15.50 12.11 -9.80
N GLY A 133 15.27 10.97 -9.14
CA GLY A 133 16.19 10.38 -8.16
C GLY A 133 16.26 11.12 -6.82
N LYS A 134 15.36 12.09 -6.58
CA LYS A 134 15.32 12.87 -5.33
C LYS A 134 13.91 13.03 -4.77
N SER A 135 12.96 13.40 -5.61
CA SER A 135 11.55 13.52 -5.21
C SER A 135 10.59 12.79 -6.14
N TRP A 136 11.12 12.22 -7.22
CA TRP A 136 10.39 11.41 -8.18
C TRP A 136 11.27 10.26 -8.69
N TRP A 137 10.69 9.08 -8.88
CA TRP A 137 11.34 7.92 -9.47
C TRP A 137 10.46 7.29 -10.56
N GLU A 138 11.08 6.81 -11.64
CA GLU A 138 10.36 6.06 -12.67
C GLU A 138 9.77 4.73 -12.14
N ASP A 139 10.34 4.21 -11.04
CA ASP A 139 9.90 2.99 -10.36
C ASP A 139 8.55 3.16 -9.62
N GLU A 140 8.04 4.39 -9.47
CA GLU A 140 6.70 4.66 -8.91
C GLU A 140 5.59 3.96 -9.71
N ALA A 141 5.74 3.84 -11.03
CA ALA A 141 4.75 3.19 -11.88
C ALA A 141 4.86 1.66 -11.82
N ILE A 142 3.71 0.98 -11.95
CA ILE A 142 3.69 -0.47 -12.18
C ILE A 142 4.40 -0.79 -13.50
N LYS A 143 5.31 -1.76 -13.48
CA LYS A 143 6.05 -2.25 -14.66
C LYS A 143 5.53 -3.62 -15.11
N THR A 144 5.86 -4.00 -16.35
CA THR A 144 5.51 -5.32 -16.89
C THR A 144 6.09 -6.47 -16.06
N SER A 145 7.27 -6.29 -15.46
CA SER A 145 7.88 -7.25 -14.54
C SER A 145 7.04 -7.47 -13.27
N ASP A 146 6.42 -6.40 -12.74
CA ASP A 146 5.54 -6.49 -11.58
C ASP A 146 4.29 -7.32 -11.92
N MET A 147 3.75 -7.10 -13.12
CA MET A 147 2.63 -7.88 -13.64
C MET A 147 2.98 -9.35 -13.90
N GLN A 148 4.19 -9.64 -14.40
CA GLN A 148 4.67 -11.01 -14.54
C GLN A 148 4.74 -11.71 -13.18
N ASN A 149 5.27 -11.04 -12.15
CA ASN A 149 5.29 -11.57 -10.78
C ASN A 149 3.86 -11.80 -10.26
N ALA A 150 2.97 -10.82 -10.47
CA ALA A 150 1.56 -10.93 -10.09
C ALA A 150 0.89 -12.15 -10.70
N TRP A 151 1.00 -12.35 -12.01
CA TRP A 151 0.35 -13.49 -12.68
C TRP A 151 0.93 -14.83 -12.22
N GLN A 152 2.24 -14.92 -11.99
CA GLN A 152 2.85 -16.13 -11.46
C GLN A 152 2.34 -16.48 -10.06
N ASN A 153 2.16 -15.49 -9.19
CA ASN A 153 1.68 -15.72 -7.84
C ASN A 153 0.16 -15.93 -7.78
N LEU A 154 -0.63 -15.14 -8.50
CA LEU A 154 -2.08 -15.29 -8.60
C LEU A 154 -2.46 -16.67 -9.17
N ALA A 155 -1.72 -17.18 -10.15
CA ALA A 155 -1.94 -18.51 -10.71
C ALA A 155 -1.81 -19.64 -9.66
N LYS A 156 -0.91 -19.49 -8.67
CA LYS A 156 -0.76 -20.46 -7.56
C LYS A 156 -1.98 -20.48 -6.62
N HIS A 157 -2.84 -19.46 -6.72
CA HIS A 157 -4.06 -19.30 -5.95
C HIS A 157 -5.31 -19.34 -6.84
N ASP A 158 -5.21 -19.95 -8.02
CA ASP A 158 -6.30 -20.09 -8.99
C ASP A 158 -6.92 -18.75 -9.44
N ASN A 159 -6.14 -17.67 -9.38
CA ASN A 159 -6.59 -16.28 -9.56
C ASN A 159 -7.74 -15.90 -8.61
N LYS A 160 -7.76 -16.45 -7.39
CA LYS A 160 -8.76 -16.15 -6.35
C LYS A 160 -8.10 -15.70 -5.06
N VAL A 161 -8.47 -14.51 -4.60
CA VAL A 161 -7.99 -13.91 -3.35
C VAL A 161 -9.17 -13.32 -2.57
N ASP A 162 -8.99 -13.06 -1.29
CA ASP A 162 -10.05 -12.43 -0.49
C ASP A 162 -10.00 -10.91 -0.65
N ILE A 163 -8.80 -10.35 -0.56
CA ILE A 163 -8.57 -8.91 -0.52
C ILE A 163 -7.49 -8.54 -1.53
N ILE A 164 -7.71 -7.45 -2.25
CA ILE A 164 -6.69 -6.76 -3.04
C ILE A 164 -6.38 -5.43 -2.35
N VAL A 165 -5.09 -5.13 -2.15
CA VAL A 165 -4.63 -3.83 -1.64
C VAL A 165 -3.67 -3.20 -2.65
N THR A 166 -3.99 -2.00 -3.09
CA THR A 166 -3.17 -1.25 -4.05
C THR A 166 -2.99 0.19 -3.59
N HIS A 167 -2.13 0.96 -4.26
CA HIS A 167 -2.06 2.39 -3.98
C HIS A 167 -3.12 3.17 -4.77
N THR A 168 -3.13 3.06 -6.10
CA THR A 168 -4.19 3.61 -6.96
C THR A 168 -5.30 2.59 -7.26
N CYS A 169 -6.35 2.97 -7.98
CA CYS A 169 -7.45 2.09 -8.38
C CYS A 169 -7.36 1.64 -9.86
N PRO A 170 -8.08 0.59 -10.26
CA PRO A 170 -8.25 0.25 -11.68
C PRO A 170 -8.83 1.40 -12.48
N ASN A 171 -8.41 1.56 -13.73
CA ASN A 171 -8.85 2.67 -14.59
C ASN A 171 -10.38 2.68 -14.81
N SER A 172 -11.01 1.50 -14.86
CA SER A 172 -12.47 1.36 -14.93
C SER A 172 -13.22 1.83 -13.68
N ILE A 173 -12.54 1.99 -12.55
CA ILE A 173 -13.09 2.50 -11.28
C ILE A 173 -12.85 4.01 -11.12
N MET A 174 -11.91 4.59 -11.86
CA MET A 174 -11.54 6.00 -11.76
C MET A 174 -12.74 6.95 -11.96
N SER A 175 -13.65 6.65 -12.90
CA SER A 175 -14.85 7.47 -13.10
C SER A 175 -15.74 7.54 -11.87
N SER A 176 -15.80 6.48 -11.06
CA SER A 176 -16.55 6.50 -9.80
C SER A 176 -15.85 7.35 -8.74
N VAL A 177 -14.51 7.36 -8.71
CA VAL A 177 -13.71 8.21 -7.82
C VAL A 177 -13.84 9.69 -8.20
N GLU A 178 -13.93 10.00 -9.49
CA GLU A 178 -14.16 11.36 -10.02
C GLU A 178 -15.48 11.97 -9.54
N LEU A 179 -16.53 11.16 -9.35
CA LEU A 179 -17.82 11.63 -8.82
C LEU A 179 -17.70 12.20 -7.40
N PHE A 180 -16.62 11.87 -6.68
CA PHE A 180 -16.30 12.41 -5.35
C PHE A 180 -15.27 13.55 -5.42
N GLY A 181 -15.10 14.19 -6.59
CA GLY A 181 -14.29 15.41 -6.75
C GLY A 181 -12.80 15.18 -6.98
N SER A 182 -12.36 13.92 -7.07
CA SER A 182 -10.99 13.59 -7.47
C SER A 182 -10.77 13.86 -8.95
N LYS A 183 -9.58 14.32 -9.33
CA LYS A 183 -9.26 14.55 -10.74
C LYS A 183 -8.87 13.25 -11.42
N LYS A 184 -9.45 13.00 -12.60
CA LYS A 184 -8.92 11.98 -13.51
C LYS A 184 -7.51 12.33 -13.94
N PHE A 185 -6.64 11.33 -13.96
CA PHE A 185 -5.35 11.42 -14.63
C PHE A 185 -5.06 10.09 -15.32
N ASN A 186 -4.19 10.15 -16.34
CA ASN A 186 -3.86 8.99 -17.15
C ASN A 186 -2.74 8.19 -16.49
N ASP A 187 -3.10 7.23 -15.64
CA ASP A 187 -2.15 6.37 -14.92
C ASP A 187 -1.96 5.02 -15.62
N ILE A 188 -0.73 4.74 -16.04
CA ILE A 188 -0.37 3.42 -16.60
C ILE A 188 -0.62 2.29 -15.60
N SER A 189 -0.42 2.56 -14.31
CA SER A 189 -0.65 1.62 -13.22
C SER A 189 -2.13 1.24 -13.14
N SER A 190 -3.05 2.20 -13.29
CA SER A 190 -4.49 1.94 -13.32
C SER A 190 -4.92 1.05 -14.49
N PHE A 191 -4.25 1.10 -15.64
CA PHE A 191 -4.54 0.17 -16.75
C PHE A 191 -4.07 -1.25 -16.45
N TYR A 192 -2.91 -1.42 -15.82
CA TYR A 192 -2.47 -2.74 -15.37
C TYR A 192 -3.41 -3.32 -14.30
N LEU A 193 -3.89 -2.49 -13.38
CA LEU A 193 -4.88 -2.91 -12.38
C LEU A 193 -6.24 -3.29 -13.00
N ASP A 194 -6.62 -2.70 -14.14
CA ASP A 194 -7.79 -3.12 -14.92
C ASP A 194 -7.65 -4.55 -15.45
N GLU A 195 -6.43 -5.00 -15.78
CA GLU A 195 -6.22 -6.40 -16.18
C GLU A 195 -6.42 -7.36 -15.02
N ILE A 196 -5.92 -7.01 -13.83
CA ILE A 196 -6.14 -7.77 -12.58
C ILE A 196 -7.63 -7.84 -12.29
N TYR A 197 -8.31 -6.70 -12.33
CA TYR A 197 -9.74 -6.61 -12.08
C TYR A 197 -10.58 -7.53 -12.99
N LYS A 198 -10.18 -7.67 -14.26
CA LYS A 198 -10.89 -8.52 -15.23
C LYS A 198 -10.67 -10.02 -15.03
N LYS A 199 -9.56 -10.43 -14.41
CA LYS A 199 -9.11 -11.84 -14.40
C LYS A 199 -9.07 -12.47 -13.02
N VAL A 200 -9.10 -11.67 -11.96
CA VAL A 200 -8.98 -12.15 -10.57
C VAL A 200 -10.33 -12.09 -9.87
N GLU A 201 -10.70 -13.19 -9.21
CA GLU A 201 -11.84 -13.24 -8.31
C GLU A 201 -11.43 -12.71 -6.93
N PHE A 202 -12.14 -11.70 -6.42
CA PHE A 202 -11.89 -11.10 -5.11
C PHE A 202 -13.18 -10.65 -4.41
N LYS A 203 -13.11 -10.51 -3.08
CA LYS A 203 -14.22 -10.04 -2.25
C LYS A 203 -14.16 -8.54 -2.00
N LYS A 204 -12.98 -8.01 -1.69
CA LYS A 204 -12.77 -6.57 -1.40
C LYS A 204 -11.50 -6.04 -2.08
N TRP A 205 -11.52 -4.78 -2.47
CA TRP A 205 -10.40 -4.04 -3.01
C TRP A 205 -10.27 -2.70 -2.28
N TYR A 206 -9.13 -2.50 -1.63
CA TYR A 206 -8.79 -1.27 -0.93
C TYR A 206 -7.66 -0.55 -1.64
N PHE A 207 -7.75 0.78 -1.74
CA PHE A 207 -6.72 1.62 -2.35
C PHE A 207 -6.61 2.99 -1.68
N GLY A 208 -5.47 3.66 -1.81
CA GLY A 208 -5.19 4.99 -1.25
C GLY A 208 -5.21 6.08 -2.33
N HIS A 209 -4.17 6.92 -2.36
CA HIS A 209 -3.80 7.90 -3.39
C HIS A 209 -4.71 9.13 -3.51
N PHE A 210 -6.02 8.97 -3.33
CA PHE A 210 -6.99 10.05 -3.57
C PHE A 210 -7.26 10.95 -2.35
N HIS A 211 -6.57 10.69 -1.22
CA HIS A 211 -6.67 11.44 0.04
C HIS A 211 -8.12 11.60 0.54
N GLN A 212 -8.94 10.57 0.32
CA GLN A 212 -10.34 10.55 0.72
C GLN A 212 -10.78 9.13 1.08
N ASP A 213 -11.63 9.00 2.09
CA ASP A 213 -12.33 7.77 2.40
C ASP A 213 -13.60 7.68 1.54
N ILE A 214 -13.61 6.77 0.56
CA ILE A 214 -14.71 6.65 -0.42
C ILE A 214 -15.16 5.21 -0.49
N ILE A 215 -16.43 4.95 -0.20
CA ILE A 215 -17.06 3.64 -0.44
C ILE A 215 -17.71 3.71 -1.83
N ILE A 216 -17.10 3.05 -2.81
CA ILE A 216 -17.59 3.05 -4.21
C ILE A 216 -18.65 1.98 -4.40
N SER A 217 -18.44 0.80 -3.83
CA SER A 217 -19.36 -0.32 -3.87
C SER A 217 -19.15 -1.24 -2.67
N ASP A 218 -19.87 -2.36 -2.66
CA ASP A 218 -19.59 -3.45 -1.74
C ASP A 218 -18.18 -4.02 -1.93
N LYS A 219 -17.57 -3.90 -3.12
CA LYS A 219 -16.23 -4.40 -3.40
C LYS A 219 -15.11 -3.38 -3.24
N PHE A 220 -15.34 -2.12 -3.61
CA PHE A 220 -14.27 -1.12 -3.71
C PHE A 220 -14.35 -0.03 -2.64
N ARG A 221 -13.22 0.25 -1.98
CA ARG A 221 -13.09 1.36 -1.02
C ARG A 221 -11.75 2.08 -1.15
N ALA A 222 -11.79 3.38 -1.37
CA ALA A 222 -10.65 4.26 -1.12
C ALA A 222 -10.52 4.48 0.39
N VAL A 223 -9.30 4.40 0.92
CA VAL A 223 -8.99 4.62 2.34
C VAL A 223 -7.98 5.75 2.48
N TYR A 224 -8.21 6.62 3.45
CA TYR A 224 -7.28 7.68 3.81
C TYR A 224 -7.24 7.87 5.32
N ASN A 225 -8.26 8.48 5.95
CA ASN A 225 -8.27 8.71 7.40
C ASN A 225 -8.85 7.52 8.17
N ASP A 226 -9.72 6.73 7.53
CA ASP A 226 -10.28 5.56 8.17
C ASP A 226 -9.23 4.46 8.37
N ILE A 227 -9.38 3.74 9.49
CA ILE A 227 -8.70 2.48 9.73
C ILE A 227 -9.79 1.42 9.77
N VAL A 228 -9.90 0.70 8.66
CA VAL A 228 -10.95 -0.29 8.44
C VAL A 228 -10.50 -1.61 9.02
N GLN A 229 -11.17 -2.10 10.05
CA GLN A 229 -11.02 -3.46 10.52
C GLN A 229 -11.79 -4.40 9.58
N ILE A 230 -11.15 -5.51 9.20
CA ILE A 230 -11.69 -6.54 8.31
C ILE A 230 -11.90 -7.86 9.05
#